data_AF-W1N4P6-F1
#
_entry.id   AF-W1N4P6-F1
#
_cell.length_a   1.000
_cell.length_b   1.000
_cell.length_c   1.000
_cell.angle_alpha   90.00
_cell.angle_beta   90.00
_cell.angle_gamma   90.00
#
_symmetry.space_group_name_H-M   'P 1'
#
loop_
_entity.id
_entity.type
_entity.pdbx_description
1 polymer ?
#
loop_
_entity_poly.entity_id
_entity_poly.type
_entity_poly.pdbx_seq_one_letter_code
_entity_poly.pdbx_strand_id
1 'polypeptide(L)'
;MVSSLVFGMSLFSPLVLADTQRLEEDLAHWSDAGHVRVGEVRQVADDLSRASNISIVENSDTRLQVEQYDVEGDYDAPDRVVMSGLVLTAPDVRMEVGRLVIDEPSKAVWELDHPELELSAANIVAQDVTLATRVSGADMRAYSGDPAPPQRITMEVDAIEALALDVSSEHGSLGSLTLKGLSSTMSGLDGWRLALESLALSDFSWGAPRGALLVGGMTLAELAVNKDDVQVAGITRLTSTSEITAERLTSHSVLDEAFVDFNQLIGLVPIEDRSAIRMVTNVMTGDSERFTMSGEGAGVIEARGASLLAHSDSHLDIPGSFGLTLDYEFPLALSKGQTAEELFTRFADYSLVLDPLEELGDFWLPVKPLGGHLSVVYHNQGMIDRLMSVAAVTMGQSRSELLASMSAELEQGEQRRSLTSPQVVGSVLKLLAGEASTLRLDLELPPSVAIHKLVNNPEGVVEHLVVTASTE
;
A
#
# COMPACT_ATOMS: atom_id res chain seq x y z
N MET A 1 -32.52 -57.82 -62.62
CA MET A 1 -33.40 -56.72 -62.17
C MET A 1 -33.12 -56.52 -60.68
N VAL A 2 -32.42 -55.44 -60.28
CA VAL A 2 -32.99 -54.13 -59.84
C VAL A 2 -33.75 -54.36 -58.52
N SER A 3 -33.49 -53.81 -57.32
CA SER A 3 -32.93 -52.55 -56.77
C SER A 3 -32.52 -52.83 -55.29
N SER A 4 -31.43 -52.31 -54.70
CA SER A 4 -31.20 -50.94 -54.17
C SER A 4 -32.04 -50.55 -52.93
N LEU A 5 -31.38 -50.38 -51.77
CA LEU A 5 -31.19 -49.11 -50.99
C LEU A 5 -32.27 -48.92 -49.88
N VAL A 6 -32.05 -48.38 -48.67
CA VAL A 6 -31.00 -47.55 -48.05
C VAL A 6 -31.03 -47.82 -46.53
N PHE A 7 -29.89 -48.00 -45.87
CA PHE A 7 -29.75 -47.80 -44.42
C PHE A 7 -28.94 -46.50 -44.26
N GLY A 8 -29.64 -45.39 -44.01
CA GLY A 8 -29.01 -44.08 -43.79
C GLY A 8 -28.63 -43.94 -42.32
N MET A 9 -27.44 -44.38 -41.95
CA MET A 9 -26.80 -43.91 -40.73
C MET A 9 -26.17 -42.54 -41.04
N SER A 10 -26.85 -41.47 -40.63
CA SER A 10 -26.25 -40.15 -40.51
C SER A 10 -25.24 -40.19 -39.36
N LEU A 11 -23.97 -40.40 -39.71
CA LEU A 11 -22.84 -40.08 -38.87
C LEU A 11 -22.68 -38.55 -38.90
N PHE A 12 -23.25 -37.85 -37.92
CA PHE A 12 -22.81 -36.50 -37.60
C PHE A 12 -21.39 -36.63 -37.04
N SER A 13 -20.39 -36.36 -37.87
CA SER A 13 -19.05 -36.10 -37.37
C SER A 13 -19.09 -34.72 -36.69
N PRO A 14 -18.57 -34.54 -35.47
CA PRO A 14 -18.31 -33.20 -34.97
C PRO A 14 -17.37 -32.54 -35.98
N LEU A 15 -17.81 -31.42 -36.55
CA LEU A 15 -16.98 -30.57 -37.38
C LEU A 15 -15.85 -30.06 -36.48
N VAL A 16 -14.65 -30.61 -36.63
CA VAL A 16 -13.43 -29.97 -36.15
C VAL A 16 -13.30 -28.69 -36.97
N LEU A 17 -13.76 -27.57 -36.41
CA LEU A 17 -13.55 -26.24 -36.97
C LEU A 17 -12.03 -26.00 -37.00
N ALA A 18 -11.54 -25.38 -38.08
CA ALA A 18 -10.14 -24.95 -38.12
C ALA A 18 -9.90 -23.89 -37.03
N ASP A 19 -8.73 -23.89 -36.38
CA ASP A 19 -8.42 -23.01 -35.24
C ASP A 19 -8.65 -21.53 -35.54
N THR A 20 -8.43 -21.08 -36.78
CA THR A 20 -8.76 -19.72 -37.22
C THR A 20 -10.26 -19.40 -37.17
N GLN A 21 -11.11 -20.36 -37.52
CA GLN A 21 -12.56 -20.17 -37.50
C GLN A 21 -13.06 -20.16 -36.05
N ARG A 22 -12.48 -21.00 -35.19
CA ARG A 22 -12.75 -20.98 -33.74
C ARG A 22 -12.32 -19.66 -33.12
N LEU A 23 -11.13 -19.16 -33.44
CA LEU A 23 -10.64 -17.85 -32.99
C LEU A 23 -11.58 -16.70 -33.40
N GLU A 24 -12.06 -16.70 -34.64
CA GLU A 24 -13.01 -15.70 -35.12
C GLU A 24 -14.35 -15.79 -34.39
N GLU A 25 -14.87 -17.00 -34.18
CA GLU A 25 -16.11 -17.25 -33.45
C GLU A 25 -16.00 -16.85 -31.97
N ASP A 26 -14.90 -17.20 -31.29
CA ASP A 26 -14.70 -16.88 -29.87
C ASP A 26 -14.44 -15.38 -29.66
N LEU A 27 -13.66 -14.72 -30.53
CA LEU A 27 -13.51 -13.25 -30.51
C LEU A 27 -14.83 -12.53 -30.82
N ALA A 28 -15.72 -13.14 -31.61
CA ALA A 28 -17.05 -12.59 -31.82
C ALA A 28 -17.90 -12.61 -30.55
N HIS A 29 -17.67 -13.53 -29.60
CA HIS A 29 -18.36 -13.54 -28.31
C HIS A 29 -17.97 -12.38 -27.40
N TRP A 30 -16.83 -11.72 -27.64
CA TRP A 30 -16.57 -10.42 -27.00
C TRP A 30 -17.63 -9.36 -27.36
N SER A 31 -18.49 -9.62 -28.35
CA SER A 31 -19.60 -8.73 -28.69
C SER A 31 -20.73 -8.72 -27.66
N ASP A 32 -20.76 -9.66 -26.73
CA ASP A 32 -21.66 -9.56 -25.58
C ASP A 32 -21.29 -8.38 -24.67
N ALA A 33 -20.03 -7.93 -24.71
CA ALA A 33 -19.54 -6.71 -24.06
C ALA A 33 -19.58 -5.44 -24.97
N GLY A 34 -20.04 -5.54 -26.23
CA GLY A 34 -20.11 -4.38 -27.16
C GLY A 34 -20.13 -4.70 -28.66
N HIS A 35 -19.91 -3.71 -29.52
CA HIS A 35 -19.75 -3.95 -30.96
C HIS A 35 -18.30 -4.31 -31.32
N VAL A 36 -18.05 -5.60 -31.58
CA VAL A 36 -16.74 -6.10 -32.01
C VAL A 36 -16.59 -6.04 -33.53
N ARG A 37 -15.41 -5.61 -33.97
CA ARG A 37 -14.92 -5.72 -35.35
C ARG A 37 -13.56 -6.38 -35.34
N VAL A 38 -13.41 -7.48 -36.07
CA VAL A 38 -12.15 -8.17 -36.31
C VAL A 38 -11.75 -7.92 -37.78
N GLY A 39 -10.50 -7.53 -38.03
CA GLY A 39 -10.04 -7.17 -39.36
C GLY A 39 -9.72 -8.39 -40.24
N GLU A 40 -8.68 -9.12 -39.87
CA GLU A 40 -8.23 -10.33 -40.57
C GLU A 40 -7.88 -11.41 -39.54
N VAL A 41 -8.31 -12.65 -39.79
CA VAL A 41 -7.91 -13.84 -39.04
C VAL A 41 -7.22 -14.81 -40.00
N ARG A 42 -6.04 -15.30 -39.62
CA ARG A 42 -5.24 -16.19 -40.47
C ARG A 42 -4.41 -17.19 -39.66
N GLN A 43 -4.15 -18.34 -40.26
CA GLN A 43 -3.17 -19.30 -39.78
C GLN A 43 -1.79 -18.85 -40.28
N VAL A 44 -0.85 -18.58 -39.37
CA VAL A 44 0.50 -18.12 -39.72
C VAL A 44 1.48 -19.29 -39.80
N ALA A 45 1.34 -20.26 -38.89
CA ALA A 45 2.06 -21.54 -38.86
C ALA A 45 1.12 -22.63 -38.33
N ASP A 46 1.51 -23.91 -38.37
CA ASP A 46 0.65 -25.03 -37.93
C ASP A 46 0.16 -24.88 -36.47
N ASP A 47 0.93 -24.18 -35.64
CA ASP A 47 0.72 -23.93 -34.21
C ASP A 47 0.49 -22.45 -33.86
N LEU A 48 0.19 -21.60 -34.86
CA LEU A 48 0.01 -20.15 -34.65
C LEU A 48 -1.19 -19.61 -35.43
N SER A 49 -2.22 -19.23 -34.67
CA SER A 49 -3.39 -18.49 -35.16
C SER A 49 -3.25 -17.00 -34.82
N ARG A 50 -3.55 -16.12 -35.79
CA ARG A 50 -3.44 -14.67 -35.62
C ARG A 50 -4.72 -13.95 -36.04
N ALA A 51 -5.21 -13.07 -35.18
CA ALA A 51 -6.18 -12.03 -35.52
C ALA A 51 -5.51 -10.64 -35.52
N SER A 52 -5.95 -9.73 -36.39
CA SER A 52 -5.38 -8.39 -36.51
C SER A 52 -6.45 -7.32 -36.61
N ASN A 53 -6.13 -6.13 -36.10
CA ASN A 53 -7.00 -4.95 -36.07
C ASN A 53 -8.35 -5.23 -35.40
N ILE A 54 -8.32 -5.71 -34.16
CA ILE A 54 -9.52 -5.93 -33.36
C ILE A 54 -9.93 -4.59 -32.75
N SER A 55 -11.22 -4.27 -32.82
CA SER A 55 -11.79 -3.08 -32.22
C SER A 55 -13.10 -3.44 -31.54
N ILE A 56 -13.20 -3.17 -30.25
CA ILE A 56 -14.41 -3.33 -29.45
C ILE A 56 -14.91 -1.95 -29.06
N VAL A 57 -16.17 -1.66 -29.37
CA VAL A 57 -16.83 -0.40 -29.01
C VAL A 57 -18.00 -0.74 -28.09
N GLU A 58 -17.84 -0.49 -26.80
CA GLU A 58 -18.90 -0.72 -25.80
C GLU A 58 -19.97 0.38 -25.89
N ASN A 59 -19.55 1.65 -25.92
CA ASN A 59 -20.44 2.81 -26.05
C ASN A 59 -19.77 3.95 -26.84
N SER A 60 -20.34 5.17 -26.85
CA SER A 60 -19.80 6.29 -27.63
C SER A 60 -18.40 6.74 -27.22
N ASP A 61 -18.02 6.49 -25.97
CA ASP A 61 -16.82 7.06 -25.34
C ASP A 61 -15.85 5.99 -24.81
N THR A 62 -16.25 4.71 -24.80
CA THR A 62 -15.42 3.55 -24.45
C THR A 62 -15.09 2.68 -25.66
N ARG A 63 -13.80 2.52 -25.94
CA ARG A 63 -13.27 1.70 -27.04
C ARG A 63 -11.98 0.98 -26.63
N LEU A 64 -11.92 -0.31 -26.92
CA LEU A 64 -10.70 -1.12 -26.88
C LEU A 64 -10.21 -1.39 -28.31
N GLN A 65 -8.92 -1.24 -28.55
CA GLN A 65 -8.24 -1.62 -29.79
C GLN A 65 -7.12 -2.59 -29.47
N VAL A 66 -6.94 -3.59 -30.33
CA VAL A 66 -5.81 -4.52 -30.28
C VAL A 66 -5.27 -4.65 -31.71
N GLU A 67 -4.00 -4.30 -31.93
CA GLU A 67 -3.40 -4.37 -33.26
C GLU A 67 -3.22 -5.82 -33.70
N GLN A 68 -2.76 -6.68 -32.79
CA GLN A 68 -2.49 -8.09 -33.06
C GLN A 68 -2.82 -8.97 -31.86
N TYR A 69 -3.45 -10.11 -32.13
CA TYR A 69 -3.80 -11.16 -31.16
C TYR A 69 -3.32 -12.51 -31.70
N ASP A 70 -2.37 -13.12 -31.03
CA ASP A 70 -1.75 -14.39 -31.40
C ASP A 70 -2.07 -15.46 -30.38
N VAL A 71 -2.45 -16.64 -30.86
CA VAL A 71 -2.62 -17.87 -30.07
C VAL A 71 -1.59 -18.87 -30.57
N GLU A 72 -0.64 -19.22 -29.71
CA GLU A 72 0.43 -20.20 -29.94
C GLU A 72 0.09 -21.53 -29.26
N GLY A 73 0.27 -22.65 -29.97
CA GLY A 73 0.03 -24.01 -29.47
C GLY A 73 -1.34 -24.58 -29.86
N ASP A 74 -1.81 -25.57 -29.09
CA ASP A 74 -3.14 -26.16 -29.25
C ASP A 74 -4.22 -25.15 -28.83
N TYR A 75 -5.22 -24.91 -29.66
CA TYR A 75 -6.28 -23.94 -29.34
C TYR A 75 -7.06 -24.31 -28.06
N ASP A 76 -7.22 -25.60 -27.76
CA ASP A 76 -7.91 -26.09 -26.56
C ASP A 76 -7.03 -26.06 -25.30
N ALA A 77 -5.71 -25.95 -25.46
CA ALA A 77 -4.73 -25.84 -24.39
C ALA A 77 -3.52 -25.01 -24.86
N PRO A 78 -3.67 -23.68 -25.00
CA PRO A 78 -2.65 -22.84 -25.61
C PRO A 78 -1.37 -22.81 -24.78
N ASP A 79 -0.23 -22.82 -25.46
CA ASP A 79 1.06 -22.61 -24.80
C ASP A 79 1.21 -21.14 -24.42
N ARG A 80 0.70 -20.23 -25.28
CA ARG A 80 0.80 -18.78 -25.08
C ARG A 80 -0.24 -18.01 -25.87
N VAL A 81 -0.71 -16.90 -25.28
CA VAL A 81 -1.47 -15.85 -25.97
C VAL A 81 -0.70 -14.53 -25.92
N VAL A 82 -0.56 -13.85 -27.06
CA VAL A 82 0.13 -12.56 -27.16
C VAL A 82 -0.79 -11.51 -27.78
N MET A 83 -1.00 -10.42 -27.06
CA MET A 83 -1.68 -9.22 -27.53
C MET A 83 -0.67 -8.10 -27.70
N SER A 84 -0.71 -7.38 -28.82
CA SER A 84 0.19 -6.24 -29.08
C SER A 84 -0.60 -4.99 -29.46
N GLY A 85 -0.08 -3.83 -29.05
CA GLY A 85 -0.68 -2.53 -29.34
C GLY A 85 -2.08 -2.37 -28.76
N LEU A 86 -2.28 -2.74 -27.48
CA LEU A 86 -3.57 -2.59 -26.84
C LEU A 86 -3.80 -1.12 -26.48
N VAL A 87 -4.95 -0.58 -26.84
CA VAL A 87 -5.34 0.79 -26.50
C VAL A 87 -6.77 0.79 -25.98
N LEU A 88 -6.94 1.08 -24.69
CA LEU A 88 -8.23 1.37 -24.08
C LEU A 88 -8.41 2.89 -23.99
N THR A 89 -9.52 3.37 -24.53
CA THR A 89 -9.97 4.76 -24.39
C THR A 89 -11.33 4.74 -23.71
N ALA A 90 -11.47 5.46 -22.61
CA ALA A 90 -12.72 5.62 -21.86
C ALA A 90 -12.86 7.11 -21.46
N PRO A 91 -14.01 7.55 -20.91
CA PRO A 91 -14.14 8.87 -20.33
C PRO A 91 -13.03 9.12 -19.30
N ASP A 92 -12.25 10.18 -19.49
CA ASP A 92 -11.16 10.62 -18.62
C ASP A 92 -9.95 9.68 -18.46
N VAL A 93 -9.93 8.53 -19.15
CA VAL A 93 -8.85 7.54 -19.07
C VAL A 93 -8.41 7.07 -20.46
N ARG A 94 -7.10 7.02 -20.67
CA ARG A 94 -6.48 6.33 -21.79
C ARG A 94 -5.37 5.44 -21.29
N MET A 95 -5.46 4.14 -21.59
CA MET A 95 -4.44 3.16 -21.27
C MET A 95 -3.90 2.54 -22.56
N GLU A 96 -2.57 2.47 -22.66
CA GLU A 96 -1.85 1.83 -23.75
C GLU A 96 -0.97 0.73 -23.16
N VAL A 97 -0.94 -0.42 -23.80
CA VAL A 97 -0.06 -1.54 -23.44
C VAL A 97 0.64 -1.99 -24.72
N GLY A 98 1.96 -1.84 -24.76
CA GLY A 98 2.75 -2.24 -25.93
C GLY A 98 2.60 -3.71 -26.23
N ARG A 99 2.71 -4.55 -25.19
CA ARG A 99 2.60 -6.01 -25.31
C ARG A 99 2.05 -6.65 -24.04
N LEU A 100 1.09 -7.57 -24.19
CA LEU A 100 0.56 -8.41 -23.13
C LEU A 100 0.78 -9.88 -23.52
N VAL A 101 1.47 -10.63 -22.68
CA VAL A 101 1.75 -12.05 -22.85
C VAL A 101 1.07 -12.83 -21.73
N ILE A 102 0.41 -13.92 -22.09
CA ILE A 102 -0.19 -14.85 -21.15
C ILE A 102 0.39 -16.23 -21.48
N ASP A 103 1.21 -16.77 -20.58
CA ASP A 103 1.79 -18.11 -20.73
C ASP A 103 0.87 -19.16 -20.06
N GLU A 104 0.66 -20.28 -20.75
CA GLU A 104 -0.20 -21.40 -20.35
C GLU A 104 -1.61 -20.96 -19.89
N PRO A 105 -2.36 -20.16 -20.68
CA PRO A 105 -3.72 -19.79 -20.31
C PRO A 105 -4.67 -21.01 -20.36
N SER A 106 -5.69 -21.01 -19.50
CA SER A 106 -6.75 -22.03 -19.52
C SER A 106 -7.56 -22.05 -20.81
N LYS A 107 -7.60 -20.94 -21.55
CA LYS A 107 -8.35 -20.76 -22.81
C LYS A 107 -7.61 -19.83 -23.77
N ALA A 108 -7.78 -20.08 -25.07
CA ALA A 108 -7.25 -19.23 -26.14
C ALA A 108 -7.83 -17.81 -26.13
N VAL A 109 -9.11 -17.64 -25.77
CA VAL A 109 -9.80 -16.35 -25.67
C VAL A 109 -10.46 -16.27 -24.30
N TRP A 110 -10.19 -15.19 -23.55
CA TRP A 110 -10.74 -14.99 -22.21
C TRP A 110 -12.11 -14.30 -22.30
N GLU A 111 -13.10 -14.89 -21.65
CA GLU A 111 -14.46 -14.32 -21.54
C GLU A 111 -14.50 -13.40 -20.32
N LEU A 112 -14.69 -12.10 -20.51
CA LEU A 112 -14.54 -11.11 -19.42
C LEU A 112 -15.80 -10.93 -18.55
N ASP A 113 -16.98 -11.38 -19.01
CA ASP A 113 -18.28 -11.08 -18.39
C ASP A 113 -19.08 -12.33 -17.95
N HIS A 114 -18.44 -13.51 -17.86
CA HIS A 114 -19.15 -14.73 -17.48
C HIS A 114 -19.16 -14.93 -15.94
N PRO A 115 -20.33 -15.15 -15.30
CA PRO A 115 -20.44 -15.32 -13.85
C PRO A 115 -19.78 -16.60 -13.29
N GLU A 116 -19.38 -17.53 -14.15
CA GLU A 116 -18.65 -18.76 -13.83
C GLU A 116 -17.23 -18.70 -14.39
N LEU A 117 -16.54 -17.58 -14.13
CA LEU A 117 -15.20 -17.32 -14.65
C LEU A 117 -14.19 -18.32 -14.06
N GLU A 118 -13.80 -19.31 -14.86
CA GLU A 118 -12.65 -20.18 -14.59
C GLU A 118 -11.47 -19.73 -15.46
N LEU A 119 -10.50 -19.04 -14.85
CA LEU A 119 -9.32 -18.53 -15.53
C LEU A 119 -8.07 -18.95 -14.79
N SER A 120 -7.13 -19.55 -15.51
CA SER A 120 -5.79 -19.79 -14.98
C SER A 120 -4.73 -19.41 -16.00
N ALA A 121 -3.56 -19.04 -15.49
CA ALA A 121 -2.38 -18.74 -16.27
C ALA A 121 -1.13 -18.95 -15.42
N ALA A 122 -0.08 -19.53 -15.99
CA ALA A 122 1.19 -19.65 -15.31
C ALA A 122 1.86 -18.29 -15.08
N ASN A 123 1.76 -17.41 -16.08
CA ASN A 123 2.37 -16.08 -16.07
C ASN A 123 1.61 -15.10 -16.98
N ILE A 124 1.45 -13.86 -16.54
CA ILE A 124 0.87 -12.76 -17.31
C ILE A 124 1.82 -11.57 -17.23
N VAL A 125 2.30 -11.09 -18.39
CA VAL A 125 3.24 -9.97 -18.46
C VAL A 125 2.69 -8.90 -19.39
N ALA A 126 2.36 -7.74 -18.84
CA ALA A 126 2.14 -6.51 -19.60
C ALA A 126 3.45 -5.69 -19.65
N GLN A 127 3.81 -5.18 -20.81
CA GLN A 127 5.02 -4.38 -21.05
C GLN A 127 4.65 -3.05 -21.69
N ASP A 128 5.45 -2.02 -21.39
CA ASP A 128 5.30 -0.67 -21.92
C ASP A 128 3.88 -0.12 -21.66
N VAL A 129 3.45 -0.14 -20.39
CA VAL A 129 2.12 0.31 -19.99
C VAL A 129 2.13 1.81 -19.77
N THR A 130 1.28 2.54 -20.49
CA THR A 130 1.07 3.97 -20.30
C THR A 130 -0.37 4.24 -19.90
N LEU A 131 -0.59 4.95 -18.79
CA LEU A 131 -1.90 5.34 -18.30
C LEU A 131 -1.97 6.86 -18.17
N ALA A 132 -2.83 7.48 -18.97
CA ALA A 132 -3.15 8.90 -18.89
C ALA A 132 -4.57 9.07 -18.33
N THR A 133 -4.69 9.73 -17.18
CA THR A 133 -5.98 9.97 -16.51
C THR A 133 -6.18 11.45 -16.19
N ARG A 134 -7.43 11.89 -16.15
CA ARG A 134 -7.83 13.23 -15.69
C ARG A 134 -8.42 13.12 -14.29
N VAL A 135 -7.74 13.71 -13.30
CA VAL A 135 -8.24 13.78 -11.92
C VAL A 135 -9.02 15.08 -11.74
N SER A 136 -10.20 14.97 -11.15
CA SER A 136 -11.04 16.14 -10.90
C SER A 136 -10.45 17.01 -9.78
N GLY A 137 -10.66 18.31 -9.87
CA GLY A 137 -10.25 19.24 -8.81
C GLY A 137 -10.97 19.03 -7.48
N ALA A 138 -12.10 18.30 -7.48
CA ALA A 138 -12.85 17.97 -6.27
C ALA A 138 -12.14 16.87 -5.47
N ASP A 139 -11.56 15.88 -6.14
CA ASP A 139 -10.81 14.79 -5.50
C ASP A 139 -9.48 15.31 -4.92
N MET A 140 -8.92 16.35 -5.53
CA MET A 140 -7.72 17.03 -5.03
C MET A 140 -7.97 17.99 -3.86
N ARG A 141 -9.22 18.39 -3.57
CA ARG A 141 -9.53 19.27 -2.42
C ARG A 141 -9.12 18.66 -1.09
N ALA A 142 -9.10 17.33 -0.99
CA ALA A 142 -8.63 16.61 0.19
C ALA A 142 -7.16 16.96 0.55
N TYR A 143 -6.36 17.40 -0.43
CA TYR A 143 -4.94 17.69 -0.25
C TYR A 143 -4.60 19.18 -0.25
N SER A 144 -5.28 20.01 -1.05
CA SER A 144 -4.93 21.43 -1.22
C SER A 144 -5.86 22.45 -0.58
N GLY A 145 -7.04 22.04 -0.06
CA GLY A 145 -8.04 22.94 0.54
C GLY A 145 -8.79 23.86 -0.44
N ASP A 146 -8.16 24.23 -1.56
CA ASP A 146 -8.76 25.01 -2.65
C ASP A 146 -9.18 24.13 -3.84
N PRO A 147 -10.23 24.51 -4.61
CA PRO A 147 -10.57 23.86 -5.86
C PRO A 147 -9.46 24.06 -6.89
N ALA A 148 -8.63 23.04 -7.08
CA ALA A 148 -7.62 23.02 -8.14
C ALA A 148 -8.29 22.82 -9.52
N PRO A 149 -7.71 23.35 -10.62
CA PRO A 149 -8.12 22.93 -11.95
C PRO A 149 -7.85 21.42 -12.09
N PRO A 150 -8.66 20.70 -12.89
CA PRO A 150 -8.44 19.28 -13.14
C PRO A 150 -7.04 19.04 -13.71
N GLN A 151 -6.34 18.07 -13.14
CA GLN A 151 -4.97 17.74 -13.51
C GLN A 151 -4.94 16.48 -14.38
N ARG A 152 -4.01 16.45 -15.33
CA ARG A 152 -3.68 15.24 -16.07
C ARG A 152 -2.51 14.55 -15.38
N ILE A 153 -2.71 13.29 -15.04
CA ILE A 153 -1.66 12.41 -14.53
C ILE A 153 -1.29 11.46 -15.67
N THR A 154 0.01 11.36 -15.95
CA THR A 154 0.54 10.35 -16.88
C THR A 154 1.45 9.43 -16.09
N MET A 155 1.12 8.15 -16.09
CA MET A 155 1.89 7.08 -15.49
C MET A 155 2.45 6.19 -16.60
N GLU A 156 3.73 5.88 -16.52
CA GLU A 156 4.43 4.91 -17.36
C GLU A 156 4.91 3.79 -16.45
N VAL A 157 4.78 2.55 -16.89
CA VAL A 157 5.19 1.35 -16.17
C VAL A 157 5.88 0.42 -17.16
N ASP A 158 7.13 0.07 -16.89
CA ASP A 158 7.93 -0.78 -17.78
C ASP A 158 7.32 -2.18 -17.91
N ALA A 159 6.91 -2.78 -16.78
CA ALA A 159 6.26 -4.08 -16.78
C ALA A 159 5.32 -4.31 -15.59
N ILE A 160 4.24 -5.07 -15.83
CA ILE A 160 3.38 -5.65 -14.80
C ILE A 160 3.38 -7.16 -15.02
N GLU A 161 3.76 -7.92 -14.00
CA GLU A 161 3.95 -9.37 -14.05
C GLU A 161 3.11 -10.04 -12.96
N ALA A 162 2.21 -10.93 -13.36
CA ALA A 162 1.38 -11.72 -12.45
C ALA A 162 1.71 -13.22 -12.63
N LEU A 163 2.02 -13.93 -11.55
CA LEU A 163 2.44 -15.33 -11.57
C LEU A 163 1.43 -16.24 -10.88
N ALA A 164 1.21 -17.41 -11.47
CA ALA A 164 0.33 -18.46 -10.96
C ALA A 164 -1.07 -17.93 -10.63
N LEU A 165 -1.76 -17.40 -11.64
CA LEU A 165 -3.16 -17.01 -11.51
C LEU A 165 -4.02 -18.26 -11.59
N ASP A 166 -4.91 -18.42 -10.61
CA ASP A 166 -5.96 -19.44 -10.61
C ASP A 166 -7.24 -18.83 -10.05
N VAL A 167 -8.25 -18.66 -10.90
CA VAL A 167 -9.55 -18.06 -10.59
C VAL A 167 -10.64 -19.09 -10.84
N SER A 168 -11.49 -19.29 -9.85
CA SER A 168 -12.74 -20.05 -9.95
C SER A 168 -13.90 -19.21 -9.43
N SER A 169 -15.13 -19.71 -9.59
CA SER A 169 -16.36 -19.03 -9.17
C SER A 169 -16.44 -18.74 -7.66
N GLU A 170 -15.75 -19.51 -6.82
CA GLU A 170 -15.83 -19.37 -5.35
C GLU A 170 -14.49 -18.98 -4.69
N HIS A 171 -13.37 -19.26 -5.34
CA HIS A 171 -12.03 -19.07 -4.77
C HIS A 171 -11.06 -18.68 -5.86
N GLY A 172 -9.95 -18.08 -5.46
CA GLY A 172 -8.79 -18.06 -6.32
C GLY A 172 -7.54 -17.58 -5.61
N SER A 173 -6.45 -17.64 -6.35
CA SER A 173 -5.14 -17.30 -5.88
C SER A 173 -4.33 -16.63 -6.96
N LEU A 174 -3.38 -15.82 -6.51
CA LEU A 174 -2.32 -15.29 -7.35
C LEU A 174 -1.01 -15.41 -6.56
N GLY A 175 -0.04 -16.12 -7.13
CA GLY A 175 1.24 -16.34 -6.45
C GLY A 175 1.96 -15.02 -6.17
N SER A 176 2.06 -14.15 -7.18
CA SER A 176 2.61 -12.80 -7.01
C SER A 176 2.14 -11.83 -8.08
N LEU A 177 2.13 -10.54 -7.75
CA LEU A 177 1.94 -9.42 -8.66
C LEU A 177 3.12 -8.46 -8.51
N THR A 178 3.88 -8.23 -9.57
CA THR A 178 5.04 -7.33 -9.58
C THR A 178 4.84 -6.22 -10.59
N LEU A 179 4.90 -4.98 -10.15
CA LEU A 179 4.97 -3.78 -10.98
C LEU A 179 6.41 -3.27 -10.99
N LYS A 180 6.97 -3.03 -12.17
CA LYS A 180 8.37 -2.61 -12.38
C LYS A 180 8.43 -1.29 -13.13
N GLY A 181 9.32 -0.42 -12.71
CA GLY A 181 9.67 0.81 -13.42
C GLY A 181 8.50 1.78 -13.56
N LEU A 182 7.78 2.06 -12.48
CA LEU A 182 6.73 3.07 -12.49
C LEU A 182 7.33 4.48 -12.47
N SER A 183 6.79 5.34 -13.31
CA SER A 183 7.11 6.75 -13.42
C SER A 183 5.80 7.52 -13.56
N SER A 184 5.62 8.56 -12.75
CA SER A 184 4.42 9.40 -12.79
C SER A 184 4.77 10.87 -12.86
N THR A 185 4.05 11.57 -13.74
CA THR A 185 4.08 13.03 -13.86
C THR A 185 2.65 13.57 -13.72
N MET A 186 2.53 14.73 -13.09
CA MET A 186 1.25 15.43 -12.97
C MET A 186 1.38 16.82 -13.56
N SER A 187 0.41 17.20 -14.41
CA SER A 187 0.36 18.57 -14.93
C SER A 187 0.28 19.56 -13.77
N GLY A 188 0.93 20.73 -13.91
CA GLY A 188 0.91 21.77 -12.88
C GLY A 188 1.88 21.56 -11.72
N LEU A 189 2.56 20.41 -11.61
CA LEU A 189 3.73 20.23 -10.75
C LEU A 189 5.01 20.14 -11.59
N ASP A 190 5.36 21.25 -12.24
CA ASP A 190 6.48 21.30 -13.18
C ASP A 190 7.79 20.79 -12.56
N GLY A 191 8.38 19.78 -13.20
CA GLY A 191 9.62 19.14 -12.80
C GLY A 191 9.49 18.11 -11.69
N TRP A 192 8.32 17.95 -11.07
CA TRP A 192 8.10 16.90 -10.06
C TRP A 192 7.75 15.57 -10.72
N ARG A 193 8.41 14.51 -10.29
CA ARG A 193 8.17 13.14 -10.73
C ARG A 193 8.21 12.18 -9.55
N LEU A 194 7.27 11.25 -9.52
CA LEU A 194 7.34 10.07 -8.67
C LEU A 194 7.89 8.91 -9.51
N ALA A 195 8.86 8.18 -8.99
CA ALA A 195 9.41 6.99 -9.62
C ALA A 195 9.45 5.85 -8.61
N LEU A 196 9.23 4.63 -9.08
CA LEU A 196 9.27 3.42 -8.26
C LEU A 196 9.91 2.31 -9.08
N GLU A 197 11.01 1.74 -8.62
CA GLU A 197 11.67 0.65 -9.34
C GLU A 197 10.84 -0.62 -9.30
N SER A 198 10.32 -1.00 -8.13
CA SER A 198 9.53 -2.23 -8.00
C SER A 198 8.53 -2.17 -6.85
N LEU A 199 7.32 -2.65 -7.12
CA LEU A 199 6.33 -3.06 -6.12
C LEU A 199 5.97 -4.52 -6.38
N ALA A 200 6.27 -5.39 -5.43
CA ALA A 200 5.89 -6.79 -5.47
C ALA A 200 4.89 -7.09 -4.34
N LEU A 201 3.83 -7.79 -4.68
CA LEU A 201 2.86 -8.35 -3.75
C LEU A 201 2.86 -9.87 -3.93
N SER A 202 2.73 -10.64 -2.85
CA SER A 202 2.77 -12.10 -2.89
C SER A 202 1.68 -12.76 -2.06
N ASP A 203 1.46 -14.02 -2.36
CA ASP A 203 0.58 -14.93 -1.60
C ASP A 203 -0.85 -14.39 -1.54
N PHE A 204 -1.39 -14.03 -2.71
CA PHE A 204 -2.78 -13.61 -2.80
C PHE A 204 -3.70 -14.82 -2.71
N SER A 205 -4.75 -14.68 -1.92
CA SER A 205 -5.88 -15.61 -1.98
C SER A 205 -7.17 -14.88 -1.73
N TRP A 206 -8.23 -15.27 -2.44
CA TRP A 206 -9.59 -14.82 -2.17
C TRP A 206 -10.54 -16.02 -2.11
N GLY A 207 -11.68 -15.83 -1.46
CA GLY A 207 -12.67 -16.90 -1.22
C GLY A 207 -12.66 -17.43 0.22
N ALA A 208 -11.49 -17.47 0.89
CA ALA A 208 -11.39 -17.93 2.26
C ALA A 208 -10.43 -17.06 3.11
N PRO A 209 -10.80 -16.69 4.36
CA PRO A 209 -12.13 -16.85 4.96
C PRO A 209 -13.15 -15.85 4.36
N ARG A 210 -14.37 -16.35 4.08
CA ARG A 210 -15.56 -15.57 3.66
C ARG A 210 -15.38 -14.59 2.48
N GLY A 211 -14.60 -14.96 1.47
CA GLY A 211 -14.42 -14.10 0.29
C GLY A 211 -13.42 -12.95 0.45
N ALA A 212 -12.75 -12.84 1.61
CA ALA A 212 -11.75 -11.80 1.84
C ALA A 212 -10.54 -11.96 0.91
N LEU A 213 -9.99 -10.83 0.44
CA LEU A 213 -8.74 -10.80 -0.30
C LEU A 213 -7.59 -10.72 0.71
N LEU A 214 -6.80 -11.78 0.78
CA LEU A 214 -5.59 -11.87 1.58
C LEU A 214 -4.38 -11.53 0.72
N VAL A 215 -3.45 -10.77 1.28
CA VAL A 215 -2.13 -10.50 0.68
C VAL A 215 -1.08 -10.83 1.74
N GLY A 216 -0.30 -11.90 1.52
CA GLY A 216 0.66 -12.38 2.49
C GLY A 216 1.97 -11.57 2.52
N GLY A 217 2.32 -10.91 1.42
CA GLY A 217 3.56 -10.13 1.34
C GLY A 217 3.46 -8.89 0.47
N MET A 218 4.20 -7.86 0.86
CA MET A 218 4.44 -6.64 0.09
C MET A 218 5.92 -6.27 0.17
N THR A 219 6.52 -5.94 -0.97
CA THR A 219 7.85 -5.34 -1.07
C THR A 219 7.79 -4.14 -1.99
N LEU A 220 8.09 -2.96 -1.45
CA LEU A 220 8.32 -1.74 -2.19
C LEU A 220 9.82 -1.46 -2.21
N ALA A 221 10.38 -1.21 -3.39
CA ALA A 221 11.80 -0.94 -3.58
C ALA A 221 12.02 0.31 -4.44
N GLU A 222 12.93 1.17 -3.97
CA GLU A 222 13.40 2.39 -4.65
C GLU A 222 12.26 3.31 -5.09
N LEU A 223 11.42 3.71 -4.13
CA LEU A 223 10.49 4.83 -4.32
C LEU A 223 11.28 6.13 -4.25
N ALA A 224 11.16 6.96 -5.28
CA ALA A 224 11.85 8.23 -5.39
C ALA A 224 10.86 9.36 -5.72
N VAL A 225 11.04 10.49 -5.05
CA VAL A 225 10.42 11.77 -5.42
C VAL A 225 11.51 12.67 -5.95
N ASN A 226 11.39 13.06 -7.22
CA ASN A 226 12.38 13.86 -7.93
C ASN A 226 11.82 15.24 -8.25
N LYS A 227 12.68 16.26 -8.21
CA LYS A 227 12.45 17.60 -8.76
C LYS A 227 13.56 17.93 -9.76
N ASP A 228 13.21 18.18 -11.03
CA ASP A 228 14.15 18.47 -12.12
C ASP A 228 15.30 17.44 -12.19
N ASP A 229 14.93 16.15 -12.16
CA ASP A 229 15.84 14.99 -12.17
C ASP A 229 16.74 14.84 -10.92
N VAL A 230 16.49 15.63 -9.86
CA VAL A 230 17.17 15.49 -8.57
C VAL A 230 16.26 14.83 -7.55
N GLN A 231 16.71 13.74 -6.95
CA GLN A 231 15.97 13.06 -5.88
C GLN A 231 15.99 13.88 -4.59
N VAL A 232 14.80 14.22 -4.09
CA VAL A 232 14.61 15.03 -2.88
C VAL A 232 14.06 14.22 -1.71
N ALA A 233 13.43 13.09 -1.98
CA ALA A 233 12.96 12.15 -0.97
C ALA A 233 12.84 10.74 -1.56
N GLY A 234 12.78 9.73 -0.71
CA GLY A 234 12.55 8.37 -1.16
C GLY A 234 12.43 7.34 -0.04
N ILE A 235 12.09 6.12 -0.46
CA ILE A 235 12.14 4.90 0.34
C ILE A 235 13.01 3.91 -0.43
N THR A 236 14.12 3.47 0.16
CA THR A 236 15.02 2.48 -0.43
C THR A 236 14.33 1.12 -0.50
N ARG A 237 13.78 0.66 0.64
CA ARG A 237 13.00 -0.58 0.68
C ARG A 237 12.04 -0.59 1.87
N LEU A 238 10.83 -1.06 1.63
CA LEU A 238 9.83 -1.39 2.63
C LEU A 238 9.31 -2.81 2.34
N THR A 239 9.50 -3.72 3.28
CA THR A 239 8.91 -5.06 3.23
C THR A 239 7.87 -5.20 4.31
N SER A 240 6.73 -5.80 3.99
CA SER A 240 5.71 -6.19 4.95
C SER A 240 5.26 -7.61 4.64
N THR A 241 5.13 -8.45 5.66
CA THR A 241 4.58 -9.80 5.57
C THR A 241 3.48 -9.95 6.58
N SER A 242 2.42 -10.66 6.21
CA SER A 242 1.32 -10.96 7.10
C SER A 242 0.81 -12.39 6.89
N GLU A 243 0.39 -13.02 7.97
CA GLU A 243 -0.24 -14.34 7.95
C GLU A 243 -1.53 -14.23 8.74
N ILE A 244 -2.65 -14.62 8.13
CA ILE A 244 -3.96 -14.60 8.76
C ILE A 244 -4.51 -16.03 8.78
N THR A 245 -4.86 -16.51 9.97
CA THR A 245 -5.50 -17.81 10.20
C THR A 245 -6.76 -17.61 11.06
N ALA A 246 -7.53 -18.66 11.29
CA ALA A 246 -8.71 -18.59 12.17
C ALA A 246 -8.39 -18.22 13.63
N GLU A 247 -7.15 -18.47 14.08
CA GLU A 247 -6.76 -18.31 15.49
C GLU A 247 -5.66 -17.25 15.69
N ARG A 248 -5.03 -16.77 14.63
CA ARG A 248 -3.86 -15.91 14.73
C ARG A 248 -3.70 -15.00 13.52
N LEU A 249 -3.33 -13.75 13.78
CA LEU A 249 -2.79 -12.81 12.81
C LEU A 249 -1.35 -12.47 13.21
N THR A 250 -0.41 -12.59 12.30
CA THR A 250 0.95 -12.08 12.48
C THR A 250 1.27 -11.07 11.40
N SER A 251 2.01 -10.04 11.75
CA SER A 251 2.58 -9.07 10.81
C SER A 251 4.03 -8.81 11.14
N HIS A 252 4.85 -8.61 10.11
CA HIS A 252 6.22 -8.14 10.25
C HIS A 252 6.50 -7.13 9.15
N SER A 253 7.07 -5.99 9.51
CA SER A 253 7.39 -4.91 8.58
C SER A 253 8.78 -4.38 8.85
N VAL A 254 9.54 -4.14 7.78
CA VAL A 254 10.89 -3.58 7.83
C VAL A 254 10.99 -2.45 6.83
N LEU A 255 11.38 -1.27 7.32
CA LEU A 255 11.77 -0.11 6.53
C LEU A 255 13.30 0.00 6.61
N ASP A 256 13.98 -0.31 5.50
CA ASP A 256 15.44 -0.22 5.43
C ASP A 256 15.90 1.24 5.56
N GLU A 257 15.33 2.13 4.75
CA GLU A 257 15.57 3.57 4.79
C GLU A 257 14.43 4.31 4.09
N ALA A 258 13.91 5.34 4.75
CA ALA A 258 13.21 6.46 4.14
C ALA A 258 14.05 7.72 4.36
N PHE A 259 14.07 8.62 3.38
CA PHE A 259 14.87 9.84 3.52
C PHE A 259 14.24 11.06 2.87
N VAL A 260 14.70 12.23 3.34
CA VAL A 260 14.42 13.54 2.77
C VAL A 260 15.74 14.33 2.71
N ASP A 261 16.10 14.82 1.53
CA ASP A 261 17.26 15.69 1.32
C ASP A 261 16.82 17.16 1.45
N PHE A 262 17.02 17.71 2.64
CA PHE A 262 16.66 19.10 2.90
C PHE A 262 17.59 20.09 2.20
N ASN A 263 18.84 19.73 1.90
CA ASN A 263 19.73 20.63 1.17
C ASN A 263 19.15 20.94 -0.22
N GLN A 264 18.66 19.90 -0.91
CA GLN A 264 17.99 20.07 -2.20
C GLN A 264 16.69 20.86 -2.07
N LEU A 265 15.83 20.51 -1.11
CA LEU A 265 14.55 21.20 -0.90
C LEU A 265 14.72 22.68 -0.52
N ILE A 266 15.70 23.02 0.31
CA ILE A 266 16.01 24.40 0.70
C ILE A 266 16.50 25.21 -0.51
N GLY A 267 17.16 24.56 -1.47
CA GLY A 267 17.50 25.15 -2.76
C GLY A 267 16.30 25.66 -3.56
N LEU A 268 15.12 25.05 -3.36
CA LEU A 268 13.85 25.39 -4.04
C LEU A 268 13.07 26.51 -3.36
N VAL A 269 13.36 26.81 -2.09
CA VAL A 269 12.66 27.84 -1.29
C VAL A 269 13.16 29.25 -1.63
N PRO A 270 12.33 30.31 -1.55
CA PRO A 270 12.77 31.71 -1.62
C PRO A 270 13.94 32.02 -0.66
N ILE A 271 14.89 32.85 -1.09
CA ILE A 271 16.18 33.08 -0.41
C ILE A 271 15.97 33.58 1.03
N GLU A 272 14.97 34.41 1.24
CA GLU A 272 14.57 35.00 2.51
C GLU A 272 14.22 33.96 3.59
N ASP A 273 13.63 32.82 3.19
CA ASP A 273 13.14 31.80 4.12
C ASP A 273 14.18 30.68 4.38
N ARG A 274 15.19 30.56 3.51
CA ARG A 274 16.20 29.48 3.58
C ARG A 274 16.90 29.41 4.93
N SER A 275 17.23 30.55 5.53
CA SER A 275 17.95 30.59 6.81
C SER A 275 17.12 30.00 7.95
N ALA A 276 15.81 30.30 7.97
CA ALA A 276 14.91 29.77 8.99
C ALA A 276 14.71 28.26 8.82
N ILE A 277 14.52 27.79 7.58
CA ILE A 277 14.38 26.37 7.29
C ILE A 277 15.66 25.62 7.65
N ARG A 278 16.83 26.13 7.27
CA ARG A 278 18.14 25.54 7.64
C ARG A 278 18.29 25.37 9.14
N MET A 279 17.88 26.38 9.92
CA MET A 279 17.95 26.28 11.38
C MET A 279 17.09 25.11 11.91
N VAL A 280 15.87 24.95 11.40
CA VAL A 280 14.97 23.86 11.80
C VAL A 280 15.49 22.49 11.34
N THR A 281 15.95 22.38 10.09
CA THR A 281 16.45 21.11 9.53
C THR A 281 17.73 20.66 10.22
N ASN A 282 18.63 21.57 10.59
CA ASN A 282 19.86 21.22 11.32
C ASN A 282 19.56 20.63 12.69
N VAL A 283 18.49 21.08 13.37
CA VAL A 283 18.03 20.45 14.61
C VAL A 283 17.61 19.00 14.36
N MET A 284 16.86 18.75 13.27
CA MET A 284 16.33 17.43 12.92
C MET A 284 17.34 16.47 12.27
N THR A 285 18.46 16.97 11.76
CA THR A 285 19.41 16.18 10.98
C THR A 285 20.82 16.15 11.56
N GLY A 286 21.11 16.97 12.57
CA GLY A 286 22.46 17.04 13.13
C GLY A 286 23.50 17.51 12.10
N ASP A 287 23.12 18.50 11.29
CA ASP A 287 23.91 19.09 10.20
C ASP A 287 24.18 18.19 8.98
N SER A 288 23.62 16.97 8.92
CA SER A 288 23.75 16.12 7.71
C SER A 288 22.97 16.68 6.51
N GLU A 289 22.02 17.59 6.76
CA GLU A 289 21.06 18.13 5.79
C GLU A 289 20.19 17.06 5.10
N ARG A 290 20.31 15.79 5.54
CA ARG A 290 19.52 14.64 5.08
C ARG A 290 18.90 13.97 6.29
N PHE A 291 17.57 13.98 6.32
CA PHE A 291 16.82 13.20 7.29
C PHE A 291 16.71 11.77 6.76
N THR A 292 17.10 10.80 7.58
CA THR A 292 16.98 9.38 7.29
C THR A 292 16.23 8.71 8.42
N MET A 293 15.44 7.69 8.09
CA MET A 293 14.62 6.95 9.03
C MET A 293 14.60 5.47 8.63
N SER A 294 14.83 4.58 9.57
CA SER A 294 14.68 3.14 9.39
C SER A 294 13.82 2.57 10.51
N GLY A 295 13.22 1.41 10.33
CA GLY A 295 12.42 0.82 11.38
C GLY A 295 12.04 -0.62 11.11
N GLU A 296 11.62 -1.30 12.16
CA GLU A 296 11.15 -2.67 12.13
C GLU A 296 10.00 -2.81 13.13
N GLY A 297 8.99 -3.58 12.77
CA GLY A 297 7.87 -3.88 13.66
C GLY A 297 7.37 -5.30 13.44
N ALA A 298 7.11 -6.01 14.53
CA ALA A 298 6.47 -7.31 14.53
C ALA A 298 5.24 -7.26 15.44
N GLY A 299 4.10 -7.70 14.92
CA GLY A 299 2.84 -7.76 15.63
C GLY A 299 2.23 -9.14 15.59
N VAL A 300 1.60 -9.55 16.68
CA VAL A 300 0.88 -10.81 16.80
C VAL A 300 -0.44 -10.58 17.51
N ILE A 301 -1.53 -11.07 16.94
CA ILE A 301 -2.84 -11.15 17.60
C ILE A 301 -3.27 -12.61 17.63
N GLU A 302 -3.41 -13.17 18.83
CA GLU A 302 -3.76 -14.57 19.03
C GLU A 302 -5.10 -14.72 19.74
N ALA A 303 -5.90 -15.67 19.29
CA ALA A 303 -7.10 -16.11 19.98
C ALA A 303 -6.75 -16.86 21.27
N ARG A 304 -7.38 -16.45 22.37
CA ARG A 304 -7.27 -17.06 23.70
C ARG A 304 -8.69 -17.34 24.21
N GLY A 305 -9.31 -18.40 23.66
CA GLY A 305 -10.69 -18.77 24.00
C GLY A 305 -11.69 -17.70 23.57
N ALA A 306 -12.29 -16.99 24.55
CA ALA A 306 -13.26 -15.91 24.31
C ALA A 306 -12.61 -14.50 24.27
N SER A 307 -11.29 -14.44 24.29
CA SER A 307 -10.50 -13.20 24.27
C SER A 307 -9.39 -13.29 23.22
N LEU A 308 -8.73 -12.17 22.96
CA LEU A 308 -7.51 -12.12 22.14
C LEU A 308 -6.36 -11.59 23.00
N LEU A 309 -5.14 -11.92 22.60
CA LEU A 309 -3.93 -11.29 23.09
C LEU A 309 -3.23 -10.63 21.92
N ALA A 310 -3.09 -9.31 21.95
CA ALA A 310 -2.29 -8.56 20.99
C ALA A 310 -0.95 -8.21 21.63
N HIS A 311 0.12 -8.58 20.94
CA HIS A 311 1.50 -8.26 21.30
C HIS A 311 2.18 -7.59 20.11
N SER A 312 3.04 -6.62 20.36
CA SER A 312 3.89 -6.05 19.32
C SER A 312 5.19 -5.55 19.90
N ASP A 313 6.25 -5.70 19.12
CA ASP A 313 7.56 -5.10 19.35
C ASP A 313 7.89 -4.25 18.12
N SER A 314 8.29 -3.01 18.30
CA SER A 314 8.59 -2.11 17.19
C SER A 314 9.70 -1.13 17.54
N HIS A 315 10.54 -0.86 16.56
CA HIS A 315 11.69 0.03 16.66
C HIS A 315 11.72 0.98 15.47
N LEU A 316 12.00 2.25 15.73
CA LEU A 316 12.25 3.29 14.75
C LEU A 316 13.58 3.96 15.10
N ASP A 317 14.43 4.16 14.10
CA ASP A 317 15.69 4.89 14.24
C ASP A 317 15.72 6.06 13.27
N ILE A 318 16.08 7.23 13.79
CA ILE A 318 16.36 8.43 13.02
C ILE A 318 17.78 8.86 13.39
N PRO A 319 18.79 8.38 12.64
CA PRO A 319 20.19 8.58 12.95
C PRO A 319 20.55 10.03 13.27
N GLY A 320 21.23 10.22 14.39
CA GLY A 320 21.68 11.53 14.84
C GLY A 320 20.58 12.40 15.45
N SER A 321 19.33 11.93 15.49
CA SER A 321 18.20 12.61 16.11
C SER A 321 17.64 11.84 17.29
N PHE A 322 16.95 10.72 17.05
CA PHE A 322 16.43 9.87 18.12
C PHE A 322 16.10 8.46 17.64
N GLY A 323 16.08 7.51 18.58
CA GLY A 323 15.48 6.20 18.41
C GLY A 323 14.22 6.07 19.27
N LEU A 324 13.26 5.28 18.82
CA LEU A 324 12.03 4.97 19.52
C LEU A 324 11.80 3.47 19.51
N THR A 325 11.53 2.88 20.67
CA THR A 325 11.06 1.51 20.80
C THR A 325 9.68 1.52 21.42
N LEU A 326 8.77 0.71 20.87
CA LEU A 326 7.38 0.59 21.26
C LEU A 326 7.06 -0.88 21.44
N ASP A 327 6.74 -1.27 22.67
CA ASP A 327 6.36 -2.63 23.02
C ASP A 327 4.99 -2.60 23.68
N TYR A 328 4.06 -3.46 23.28
CA TYR A 328 2.77 -3.55 23.95
C TYR A 328 2.26 -4.97 24.09
N GLU A 329 1.53 -5.21 25.19
CA GLU A 329 0.79 -6.43 25.43
C GLU A 329 -0.62 -6.07 25.91
N PHE A 330 -1.62 -6.30 25.06
CA PHE A 330 -3.01 -5.97 25.33
C PHE A 330 -3.89 -7.22 25.24
N PRO A 331 -4.46 -7.70 26.36
CA PRO A 331 -5.60 -8.60 26.31
C PRO A 331 -6.82 -7.85 25.78
N LEU A 332 -7.50 -8.40 24.79
CA LEU A 332 -8.64 -7.77 24.12
C LEU A 332 -9.90 -8.63 24.26
N ALA A 333 -11.04 -7.98 24.51
CA ALA A 333 -12.34 -8.64 24.51
C ALA A 333 -12.94 -8.65 23.11
N LEU A 334 -13.31 -9.84 22.62
CA LEU A 334 -14.16 -9.97 21.45
C LEU A 334 -15.53 -9.34 21.69
N SER A 335 -16.09 -8.73 20.65
CA SER A 335 -17.47 -8.25 20.70
C SER A 335 -18.45 -9.42 20.89
N LYS A 336 -19.59 -9.17 21.53
CA LYS A 336 -20.54 -10.23 21.90
C LYS A 336 -21.02 -10.96 20.64
N GLY A 337 -20.79 -12.27 20.59
CA GLY A 337 -21.20 -13.15 19.50
C GLY A 337 -20.24 -13.18 18.31
N GLN A 338 -19.13 -12.43 18.37
CA GLN A 338 -18.08 -12.45 17.36
C GLN A 338 -17.03 -13.54 17.67
N THR A 339 -16.56 -14.26 16.67
CA THR A 339 -15.41 -15.19 16.79
C THR A 339 -14.10 -14.50 16.41
N ALA A 340 -12.96 -15.09 16.80
CA ALA A 340 -11.65 -14.58 16.38
C ALA A 340 -11.48 -14.62 14.85
N GLU A 341 -11.89 -15.72 14.21
CA GLU A 341 -11.91 -15.89 12.76
C GLU A 341 -12.69 -14.77 12.06
N GLU A 342 -13.85 -14.38 12.59
CA GLU A 342 -14.66 -13.28 12.05
C GLU A 342 -13.96 -11.93 12.13
N LEU A 343 -13.20 -11.70 13.21
CA LEU A 343 -12.42 -10.48 13.34
C LEU A 343 -11.24 -10.46 12.35
N PHE A 344 -10.51 -11.58 12.25
CA PHE A 344 -9.34 -11.71 11.39
C PHE A 344 -9.70 -11.61 9.90
N THR A 345 -10.82 -12.22 9.50
CA THR A 345 -11.40 -12.05 8.16
C THR A 345 -11.64 -10.59 7.84
N ARG A 346 -12.17 -9.82 8.80
CA ARG A 346 -12.45 -8.41 8.58
C ARG A 346 -11.16 -7.59 8.44
N PHE A 347 -10.08 -7.94 9.14
CA PHE A 347 -8.78 -7.27 8.93
C PHE A 347 -8.23 -7.49 7.52
N ALA A 348 -8.49 -8.65 6.92
CA ALA A 348 -8.12 -8.91 5.53
C ALA A 348 -8.87 -7.97 4.56
N ASP A 349 -10.18 -7.79 4.74
CA ASP A 349 -11.00 -6.91 3.90
C ASP A 349 -10.55 -5.44 3.94
N TYR A 350 -10.07 -4.97 5.10
CA TYR A 350 -9.60 -3.59 5.28
C TYR A 350 -8.25 -3.27 4.60
N SER A 351 -7.53 -4.26 4.10
CA SER A 351 -6.15 -4.07 3.62
C SER A 351 -6.02 -3.31 2.29
N LEU A 352 -7.10 -3.09 1.53
CA LEU A 352 -7.03 -2.58 0.15
C LEU A 352 -7.95 -1.39 -0.17
N VAL A 353 -8.93 -1.08 0.67
CA VAL A 353 -9.94 -0.04 0.40
C VAL A 353 -10.06 0.87 1.62
N LEU A 354 -9.10 1.77 1.82
CA LEU A 354 -9.22 2.80 2.85
C LEU A 354 -9.34 4.18 2.20
N ASP A 355 -10.42 4.87 2.54
CA ASP A 355 -10.41 6.33 2.64
C ASP A 355 -9.62 6.66 3.93
N PRO A 356 -8.41 7.24 3.82
CA PRO A 356 -7.55 7.49 4.98
C PRO A 356 -8.18 8.44 5.99
N LEU A 357 -9.19 9.25 5.63
CA LEU A 357 -9.69 10.31 6.50
C LEU A 357 -10.97 9.94 7.25
N GLU A 358 -11.85 9.12 6.68
CA GLU A 358 -13.10 8.72 7.35
C GLU A 358 -12.93 7.53 8.32
N GLU A 359 -12.06 6.57 8.01
CA GLU A 359 -12.00 5.30 8.77
C GLU A 359 -10.81 5.15 9.72
N LEU A 360 -9.80 6.04 9.66
CA LEU A 360 -8.68 6.03 10.64
C LEU A 360 -9.17 6.24 12.10
N GLY A 361 -10.35 6.83 12.29
CA GLY A 361 -10.99 6.95 13.61
C GLY A 361 -11.51 5.63 14.18
N ASP A 362 -12.00 4.73 13.32
CA ASP A 362 -12.55 3.42 13.65
C ASP A 362 -11.53 2.26 13.46
N PHE A 363 -10.38 2.56 12.83
CA PHE A 363 -9.23 1.67 12.60
C PHE A 363 -8.65 1.08 13.89
N TRP A 364 -8.80 1.78 15.02
CA TRP A 364 -8.34 1.31 16.32
C TRP A 364 -9.28 0.23 16.87
N LEU A 365 -9.04 -1.02 16.44
CA LEU A 365 -9.50 -2.27 17.04
C LEU A 365 -10.97 -2.23 17.53
N PRO A 366 -11.93 -2.88 16.84
CA PRO A 366 -13.32 -3.03 17.30
C PRO A 366 -13.47 -3.92 18.56
N VAL A 367 -12.36 -4.14 19.27
CA VAL A 367 -12.21 -4.95 20.46
C VAL A 367 -11.75 -4.05 21.62
N LYS A 368 -12.38 -4.22 22.78
CA LYS A 368 -12.09 -3.40 23.95
C LYS A 368 -10.87 -3.97 24.67
N PRO A 369 -9.84 -3.17 24.98
CA PRO A 369 -8.75 -3.66 25.83
C PRO A 369 -9.31 -4.00 27.22
N LEU A 370 -8.86 -5.13 27.75
CA LEU A 370 -9.13 -5.61 29.11
C LEU A 370 -8.08 -5.09 30.10
N GLY A 371 -7.34 -4.06 29.69
CA GLY A 371 -6.16 -3.51 30.34
C GLY A 371 -4.93 -3.81 29.50
N GLY A 372 -3.75 -3.77 30.13
CA GLY A 372 -2.50 -4.23 29.52
C GLY A 372 -1.35 -3.26 29.77
N HIS A 373 -0.24 -3.50 29.09
CA HIS A 373 1.00 -2.78 29.29
C HIS A 373 1.52 -2.22 27.96
N LEU A 374 2.03 -1.00 28.01
CA LEU A 374 2.67 -0.30 26.91
C LEU A 374 4.00 0.26 27.41
N SER A 375 5.11 -0.15 26.80
CA SER A 375 6.44 0.40 27.05
C SER A 375 6.86 1.26 25.86
N VAL A 376 7.33 2.47 26.15
CA VAL A 376 7.88 3.39 25.16
C VAL A 376 9.28 3.76 25.62
N VAL A 377 10.29 3.43 24.83
CA VAL A 377 11.68 3.79 25.10
C VAL A 377 12.14 4.79 24.06
N TYR A 378 12.41 6.01 24.50
CA TYR A 378 12.98 7.07 23.69
C TYR A 378 14.48 7.17 23.93
N HIS A 379 15.28 7.14 22.87
CA HIS A 379 16.72 7.33 22.90
C HIS A 379 17.07 8.66 22.24
N ASN A 380 17.57 9.63 23.02
CA ASN A 380 18.10 10.88 22.47
C ASN A 380 19.43 10.60 21.77
N GLN A 381 19.50 10.84 20.46
CA GLN A 381 20.74 10.78 19.68
C GLN A 381 21.29 12.17 19.33
N GLY A 382 20.82 13.22 20.04
CA GLY A 382 21.32 14.59 19.94
C GLY A 382 20.25 15.61 19.54
N MET A 383 19.04 15.18 19.16
CA MET A 383 17.96 16.10 18.82
C MET A 383 17.60 17.03 19.99
N ILE A 384 17.49 16.48 21.20
CA ILE A 384 17.11 17.28 22.38
C ILE A 384 18.17 18.31 22.72
N ASP A 385 19.45 17.96 22.64
CA ASP A 385 20.53 18.91 22.92
C ASP A 385 20.55 20.08 21.94
N ARG A 386 20.29 19.80 20.65
CA ARG A 386 20.16 20.84 19.62
C ARG A 386 18.90 21.69 19.83
N LEU A 387 17.76 21.08 20.13
CA LEU A 387 16.51 21.79 20.45
C LEU A 387 16.72 22.75 21.63
N MET A 388 17.32 22.27 22.73
CA MET A 388 17.59 23.08 23.91
C MET A 388 18.57 24.22 23.63
N SER A 389 19.57 23.98 22.77
CA SER A 389 20.52 25.01 22.36
C SER A 389 19.85 26.10 21.53
N VAL A 390 19.01 25.72 20.55
CA VAL A 390 18.25 26.67 19.72
C VAL A 390 17.26 27.46 20.57
N ALA A 391 16.53 26.80 21.47
CA ALA A 391 15.59 27.45 22.38
C ALA A 391 16.28 28.48 23.29
N ALA A 392 17.41 28.10 23.90
CA ALA A 392 18.20 28.99 24.76
C ALA A 392 18.66 30.25 24.00
N VAL A 393 19.22 30.09 22.79
CA VAL A 393 19.63 31.21 21.93
C VAL A 393 18.45 32.09 21.55
N THR A 394 17.33 31.49 21.17
CA THR A 394 16.12 32.21 20.74
C THR A 394 15.52 33.03 21.88
N MET A 395 15.53 32.50 23.11
CA MET A 395 15.04 33.19 24.30
C MET A 395 16.06 34.15 24.92
N GLY A 396 17.30 34.20 24.41
CA GLY A 396 18.37 35.02 24.98
C GLY A 396 18.77 34.59 26.40
N GLN A 397 18.58 33.32 26.73
CA GLN A 397 18.84 32.73 28.04
C GLN A 397 19.96 31.70 27.93
N SER A 398 20.67 31.45 29.03
CA SER A 398 21.51 30.25 29.14
C SER A 398 20.64 28.99 29.22
N ARG A 399 21.18 27.83 28.82
CA ARG A 399 20.48 26.53 28.93
C ARG A 399 20.02 26.25 30.37
N SER A 400 20.82 26.62 31.37
CA SER A 400 20.49 26.47 32.78
C SER A 400 19.32 27.35 33.23
N GLU A 401 19.26 28.60 32.74
CA GLU A 401 18.13 29.50 33.04
C GLU A 401 16.85 29.00 32.40
N LEU A 402 16.92 28.52 31.15
CA LEU A 402 15.78 27.94 30.44
C LEU A 402 15.23 26.71 31.17
N LEU A 403 16.10 25.78 31.55
CA LEU A 403 15.71 24.58 32.32
C LEU A 403 15.09 24.94 33.67
N ALA A 404 15.62 25.94 34.37
CA ALA A 404 15.06 26.41 35.63
C ALA A 404 13.65 27.01 35.43
N SER A 405 13.45 27.80 34.37
CA SER A 405 12.13 28.32 34.01
C SER A 405 11.14 27.20 33.68
N MET A 406 11.54 26.22 32.86
CA MET A 406 10.69 25.07 32.52
C MET A 406 10.33 24.23 33.76
N SER A 407 11.30 23.97 34.64
CA SER A 407 11.06 23.26 35.90
C SER A 407 10.05 24.00 36.77
N ALA A 408 10.21 25.31 36.94
CA ALA A 408 9.29 26.13 37.74
C ALA A 408 7.88 26.21 37.13
N GLU A 409 7.75 26.22 35.80
CA GLU A 409 6.46 26.16 35.10
C GLU A 409 5.79 24.79 35.27
N LEU A 410 6.55 23.70 35.18
CA LEU A 410 6.05 22.35 35.38
C LEU A 410 5.58 22.14 36.83
N GLU A 411 6.34 22.59 37.83
CA GLU A 411 5.94 22.56 39.25
C GLU A 411 4.66 23.39 39.53
N GLN A 412 4.53 24.56 38.89
CA GLN A 412 3.32 25.38 39.00
C GLN A 412 2.12 24.76 38.27
N GLY A 413 2.38 24.05 37.17
CA GLY A 413 1.41 23.26 36.41
C GLY A 413 0.90 22.08 37.22
N GLU A 414 1.79 21.32 37.87
CA GLU A 414 1.47 20.21 38.77
C GLU A 414 0.55 20.65 39.93
N GLN A 415 0.78 21.84 40.51
CA GLN A 415 -0.09 22.38 41.55
C GLN A 415 -1.50 22.72 41.06
N ARG A 416 -1.69 22.91 39.75
CA ARG A 416 -2.99 23.21 39.11
C ARG A 416 -3.64 22.02 38.43
N ARG A 417 -2.86 21.00 38.07
CA ARG A 417 -3.27 19.82 37.28
C ARG A 417 -2.56 18.59 37.84
N SER A 418 -3.32 17.65 38.42
CA SER A 418 -2.85 16.35 38.92
C SER A 418 -2.36 15.38 37.82
N LEU A 419 -2.04 15.91 36.63
CA LEU A 419 -2.04 15.16 35.36
C LEU A 419 -0.72 14.45 35.05
N THR A 420 0.35 14.65 35.82
CA THR A 420 1.65 14.00 35.56
C THR A 420 2.30 13.56 36.86
N SER A 421 2.86 12.34 36.88
CA SER A 421 3.62 11.82 38.02
C SER A 421 4.92 12.63 38.16
N PRO A 422 5.34 13.03 39.39
CA PRO A 422 6.61 13.73 39.61
C PRO A 422 7.83 12.98 39.05
N GLN A 423 7.72 11.66 38.94
CA GLN A 423 8.77 10.82 38.33
C GLN A 423 8.90 11.05 36.82
N VAL A 424 7.78 11.27 36.12
CA VAL A 424 7.76 11.54 34.67
C VAL A 424 8.38 12.90 34.41
N VAL A 425 7.92 13.94 35.13
CA VAL A 425 8.45 15.30 35.00
C VAL A 425 9.94 15.33 35.31
N GLY A 426 10.37 14.71 36.42
CA GLY A 426 11.79 14.62 36.77
C GLY A 426 12.63 13.88 35.73
N SER A 427 12.10 12.81 35.12
CA SER A 427 12.81 12.06 34.07
C SER A 427 12.94 12.86 32.76
N VAL A 428 11.89 13.56 32.35
CA VAL A 428 11.95 14.48 31.19
C VAL A 428 12.93 15.61 31.44
N LEU A 429 12.93 16.22 32.64
CA LEU A 429 13.87 17.28 32.98
C LEU A 429 15.34 16.80 32.94
N LYS A 430 15.63 15.59 33.43
CA LYS A 430 16.97 14.98 33.30
C LYS A 430 17.39 14.80 31.84
N LEU A 431 16.48 14.34 31.00
CA LEU A 431 16.71 14.20 29.56
C LEU A 431 17.00 15.56 28.90
N LEU A 432 16.19 16.58 29.19
CA LEU A 432 16.38 17.96 28.69
C LEU A 432 17.67 18.60 29.23
N ALA A 433 18.09 18.26 30.44
CA ALA A 433 19.36 18.69 31.02
C ALA A 433 20.58 18.01 30.38
N GLY A 434 20.38 16.93 29.62
CA GLY A 434 21.45 16.10 29.08
C GLY A 434 22.11 15.20 30.14
N GLU A 435 21.44 15.00 31.28
CA GLU A 435 21.88 14.09 32.35
C GLU A 435 21.50 12.63 32.06
N ALA A 436 20.61 12.42 31.10
CA ALA A 436 20.17 11.13 30.62
C ALA A 436 20.13 11.11 29.09
N SER A 437 20.33 9.95 28.51
CA SER A 437 20.25 9.72 27.07
C SER A 437 19.01 8.93 26.68
N THR A 438 18.45 8.17 27.62
CA THR A 438 17.28 7.33 27.40
C THR A 438 16.16 7.72 28.36
N LEU A 439 14.93 7.77 27.86
CA LEU A 439 13.70 7.92 28.63
C LEU A 439 12.82 6.71 28.38
N ARG A 440 12.59 5.91 29.41
CA ARG A 440 11.64 4.79 29.37
C ARG A 440 10.35 5.20 30.07
N LEU A 441 9.23 5.03 29.38
CA LEU A 441 7.88 5.24 29.88
C LEU A 441 7.12 3.92 29.85
N ASP A 442 6.73 3.45 31.02
CA ASP A 442 5.93 2.24 31.18
C ASP A 442 4.51 2.66 31.62
N LEU A 443 3.53 2.28 30.81
CA LEU A 443 2.13 2.66 30.92
C LEU A 443 1.29 1.42 31.20
N GLU A 444 0.58 1.39 32.34
CA GLU A 444 -0.47 0.40 32.58
C GLU A 444 -1.83 0.96 32.19
N LEU A 445 -2.52 0.26 31.28
CA LEU A 445 -3.85 0.60 30.81
C LEU A 445 -4.90 -0.05 31.71
N PRO A 446 -5.89 0.70 32.22
CA PRO A 446 -7.02 0.09 32.90
C PRO A 446 -7.97 -0.61 31.92
N PRO A 447 -8.81 -1.53 32.41
CA PRO A 447 -9.81 -2.19 31.58
C PRO A 447 -10.77 -1.19 30.94
N SER A 448 -11.20 -1.46 29.71
CA SER A 448 -12.19 -0.68 28.96
C SER A 448 -11.79 0.75 28.58
N VAL A 449 -10.49 1.09 28.59
CA VAL A 449 -10.02 2.34 27.99
C VAL A 449 -10.28 2.33 26.49
N ALA A 450 -10.91 3.40 26.02
CA ALA A 450 -11.04 3.65 24.60
C ALA A 450 -9.69 4.15 24.07
N ILE A 451 -8.90 3.29 23.41
CA ILE A 451 -7.55 3.63 22.93
C ILE A 451 -7.56 4.84 22.00
N HIS A 452 -8.59 4.98 21.15
CA HIS A 452 -8.75 6.18 20.30
C HIS A 452 -8.85 7.50 21.09
N LYS A 453 -9.29 7.46 22.37
CA LYS A 453 -9.29 8.65 23.23
C LYS A 453 -7.91 9.03 23.72
N LEU A 454 -6.96 8.09 23.79
CA LEU A 454 -5.55 8.41 24.10
C LEU A 454 -4.93 9.26 22.99
N VAL A 455 -5.24 8.95 21.72
CA VAL A 455 -4.70 9.66 20.57
C VAL A 455 -5.30 11.07 20.47
N ASN A 456 -6.62 11.19 20.64
CA ASN A 456 -7.32 12.46 20.44
C ASN A 456 -7.40 13.36 21.69
N ASN A 457 -7.21 12.80 22.89
CA ASN A 457 -7.19 13.52 24.15
C ASN A 457 -6.28 12.82 25.17
N PRO A 458 -4.95 12.81 24.94
CA PRO A 458 -4.02 12.15 25.84
C PRO A 458 -4.15 12.67 27.27
N GLU A 459 -4.31 13.99 27.46
CA GLU A 459 -4.47 14.62 28.78
C GLU A 459 -5.64 14.04 29.58
N GLY A 460 -6.77 13.76 28.93
CA GLY A 460 -7.98 13.24 29.59
C GLY A 460 -7.93 11.75 29.95
N VAL A 461 -6.94 11.00 29.47
CA VAL A 461 -6.78 9.57 29.77
C VAL A 461 -5.60 9.30 30.69
N VAL A 462 -4.58 10.17 30.71
CA VAL A 462 -3.42 10.06 31.60
C VAL A 462 -3.81 9.99 33.09
N GLU A 463 -4.95 10.61 33.49
CA GLU A 463 -5.51 10.48 34.85
C GLU A 463 -5.83 9.03 35.27
N HIS A 464 -5.97 8.12 34.30
CA HIS A 464 -6.33 6.73 34.51
C HIS A 464 -5.15 5.77 34.28
N LEU A 465 -4.00 6.27 33.81
CA LEU A 465 -2.82 5.45 33.55
C LEU A 465 -1.91 5.41 34.77
N VAL A 466 -1.34 4.24 35.04
CA VAL A 466 -0.14 4.19 35.88
C VAL A 466 1.05 4.43 34.98
N VAL A 467 1.68 5.59 35.14
CA VAL A 467 2.87 5.98 34.37
C VAL A 467 4.09 5.90 35.27
N THR A 468 5.05 5.07 34.91
CA THR A 468 6.39 5.10 35.52
C THR A 468 7.40 5.53 34.48
N ALA A 469 8.36 6.34 34.92
CA ALA A 469 9.42 6.84 34.06
C ALA A 469 10.78 6.58 34.69
N SER A 470 11.74 6.19 33.87
CA SER A 470 13.13 6.06 34.27
C SER A 470 14.05 6.62 33.20
N THR A 471 15.26 6.96 33.62
CA THR A 471 16.29 7.55 32.77
C THR A 471 17.59 6.80 32.96
N GLU A 472 18.31 6.57 31.85
CA GLU A 472 19.63 5.94 31.80
C GLU A 472 20.66 6.84 31.10
#